data_AF-A0A843BUM8-F1
#
_entry.id   AF-A0A843BUM8-F1
#
_cell.length_a   1.000
_cell.length_b   1.000
_cell.length_c   1.000
_cell.angle_alpha   90.00
_cell.angle_beta   90.00
_cell.angle_gamma   90.00
#
_symmetry.space_group_name_H-M   'P 1'
#
loop_
_entity.id
_entity.type
_entity.pdbx_description
1 polymer ?
#
loop_
_entity_poly.entity_id
_entity_poly.type
_entity_poly.pdbx_seq_one_letter_code
_entity_poly.pdbx_strand_id
1 'polypeptide(L)'
;CLRMGVNQRIAFDIVNEVERQLYDGITTAKIFKLVYSLLSDHKPTVRHLLDLRTALSLMISKPEFEKFIQILLSFNGYNVSSNRLLMGKCVRHEVDGIVRKDGVTFFVEAKHHNNYHTPTGLDESRIARAVLEDVTEGYEIGKNNLKIERAMLVTNTRFSEHARIYGECRNILQIGWSSPAKLSLQRMIEEKKVYPLTCIKGLRNETRIRLVNSGVILIKQLISSDLSKLSRTSGVSSSTLRKTIEKAKSNAFWV
;
A
#
# COMPACT_ATOMS: atom_id res chain seq x y z
N CYS A 1 4.17 7.37 -17.79
CA CYS A 1 5.41 8.05 -18.22
C CYS A 1 5.79 9.22 -17.31
N LEU A 2 5.09 10.36 -17.34
CA LEU A 2 5.46 11.58 -16.56
C LEU A 2 5.72 11.32 -15.07
N ARG A 3 4.80 10.60 -14.41
CA ARG A 3 4.96 10.23 -12.99
C ARG A 3 6.18 9.37 -12.70
N MET A 4 6.80 8.75 -13.71
CA MET A 4 8.04 7.98 -13.56
C MET A 4 9.29 8.83 -13.85
N GLY A 5 9.11 10.15 -13.99
CA GLY A 5 10.20 11.12 -14.12
C GLY A 5 10.86 11.15 -15.49
N VAL A 6 10.09 10.91 -16.57
CA VAL A 6 10.48 11.28 -17.93
C VAL A 6 9.77 12.58 -18.33
N ASN A 7 10.39 13.38 -19.20
CA ASN A 7 9.81 14.64 -19.66
C ASN A 7 8.62 14.41 -20.62
N GLN A 8 7.88 15.49 -20.91
CA GLN A 8 6.70 15.42 -21.78
C GLN A 8 6.99 14.93 -23.20
N ARG A 9 8.12 15.32 -23.77
CA ARG A 9 8.53 14.88 -25.12
C ARG A 9 8.67 13.37 -25.19
N ILE A 10 9.48 12.79 -24.29
CA ILE A 10 9.67 11.34 -24.21
C ILE A 10 8.34 10.63 -23.92
N ALA A 11 7.51 11.19 -23.04
CA ALA A 11 6.20 10.61 -22.76
C ALA A 11 5.30 10.58 -24.01
N PHE A 12 5.32 11.62 -24.83
CA PHE A 12 4.56 11.71 -26.08
C PHE A 12 5.09 10.73 -27.14
N ASP A 13 6.41 10.63 -27.29
CA ASP A 13 7.05 9.67 -28.21
C ASP A 13 6.64 8.23 -27.88
N ILE A 14 6.63 7.87 -26.59
CA ILE A 14 6.17 6.56 -26.12
C ILE A 14 4.69 6.33 -26.40
N VAL A 15 3.82 7.34 -26.21
CA VAL A 15 2.39 7.21 -26.51
C VAL A 15 2.17 6.92 -27.98
N ASN A 16 2.81 7.68 -28.88
CA ASN A 16 2.70 7.47 -30.32
C ASN A 16 3.16 6.06 -30.72
N GLU A 17 4.25 5.57 -30.13
CA GLU A 17 4.76 4.22 -30.43
C GLU A 17 3.84 3.11 -29.90
N VAL A 18 3.24 3.31 -28.71
CA VAL A 18 2.23 2.40 -28.17
C VAL A 18 1.01 2.36 -29.08
N GLU A 19 0.50 3.53 -29.51
CA GLU A 19 -0.68 3.64 -30.37
C GLU A 19 -0.51 2.90 -31.70
N ARG A 20 0.67 2.96 -32.33
CA ARG A 20 0.99 2.20 -33.55
C ARG A 20 0.92 0.68 -33.38
N GLN A 21 1.12 0.19 -32.16
CA GLN A 21 1.15 -1.25 -31.85
C GLN A 21 -0.16 -1.74 -31.20
N LEU A 22 -1.15 -0.85 -31.01
CA LEU A 22 -2.46 -1.25 -30.52
C LEU A 22 -3.22 -2.03 -31.61
N TYR A 23 -4.02 -2.98 -31.17
CA TYR A 23 -4.90 -3.77 -32.01
C TYR A 23 -6.14 -4.17 -31.21
N ASP A 24 -7.23 -4.51 -31.90
CA ASP A 24 -8.47 -4.87 -31.23
C ASP A 24 -8.30 -6.12 -30.35
N GLY A 25 -8.84 -6.05 -29.12
CA GLY A 25 -8.66 -7.09 -28.11
C GLY A 25 -7.28 -7.14 -27.42
N ILE A 26 -6.39 -6.16 -27.64
CA ILE A 26 -5.13 -6.07 -26.88
C ILE A 26 -5.40 -5.96 -25.36
N THR A 27 -4.72 -6.78 -24.56
CA THR A 27 -4.90 -6.77 -23.11
C THR A 27 -4.20 -5.59 -22.46
N THR A 28 -4.78 -5.04 -21.40
CA THR A 28 -4.14 -3.97 -20.62
C THR A 28 -2.74 -4.37 -20.12
N ALA A 29 -2.55 -5.65 -19.76
CA ALA A 29 -1.24 -6.18 -19.36
C ALA A 29 -0.19 -6.08 -20.49
N LYS A 30 -0.59 -6.33 -21.74
CA LYS A 30 0.31 -6.19 -22.90
C LYS A 30 0.64 -4.72 -23.18
N ILE A 31 -0.35 -3.82 -23.07
CA ILE A 31 -0.12 -2.37 -23.15
C ILE A 31 0.90 -1.92 -22.09
N PHE A 32 0.72 -2.32 -20.83
CA PHE A 32 1.67 -1.99 -19.76
C PHE A 32 3.07 -2.53 -20.06
N LYS A 33 3.18 -3.78 -20.52
CA LYS A 33 4.48 -4.36 -20.88
C LYS A 33 5.17 -3.56 -21.98
N LEU A 34 4.43 -3.14 -23.01
CA LEU A 34 4.95 -2.32 -24.10
C LEU A 34 5.45 -0.96 -23.59
N VAL A 35 4.61 -0.25 -22.81
CA VAL A 35 4.96 1.04 -22.19
C VAL A 35 6.24 0.93 -21.35
N TYR A 36 6.36 -0.11 -20.52
CA TYR A 36 7.55 -0.31 -19.69
C TYR A 36 8.81 -0.66 -20.51
N SER A 37 8.65 -1.40 -21.61
CA SER A 37 9.75 -1.70 -22.53
C SER A 37 10.29 -0.41 -23.14
N LEU A 38 9.41 0.39 -23.77
CA LEU A 38 9.78 1.66 -24.40
C LEU A 38 10.33 2.68 -23.39
N LEU A 39 9.74 2.76 -22.19
CA LEU A 39 10.27 3.60 -21.11
C LEU A 39 11.69 3.20 -20.69
N SER A 40 12.01 1.90 -20.75
CA SER A 40 13.32 1.42 -20.32
C SER A 40 14.44 1.80 -21.29
N ASP A 41 14.13 2.06 -22.56
CA ASP A 41 15.11 2.53 -23.54
C ASP A 41 15.56 3.96 -23.24
N HIS A 42 14.65 4.79 -22.71
CA HIS A 42 14.96 6.17 -22.29
C HIS A 42 15.43 6.27 -20.84
N LYS A 43 14.95 5.37 -19.97
CA LYS A 43 15.25 5.33 -18.54
C LYS A 43 15.50 3.87 -18.13
N PRO A 44 16.73 3.34 -18.33
CA PRO A 44 17.06 1.93 -18.09
C PRO A 44 16.69 1.43 -16.71
N THR A 45 16.63 2.32 -15.73
CA THR A 45 16.34 2.06 -14.34
C THR A 45 14.91 1.51 -14.14
N VAL A 46 13.97 1.88 -15.04
CA VAL A 46 12.58 1.39 -15.06
C VAL A 46 12.50 -0.12 -15.24
N ARG A 47 13.49 -0.76 -15.87
CA ARG A 47 13.52 -2.22 -16.06
C ARG A 47 13.54 -3.01 -14.75
N HIS A 48 13.94 -2.36 -13.66
CA HIS A 48 14.01 -2.95 -12.33
C HIS A 48 12.73 -2.76 -11.52
N LEU A 49 11.66 -2.24 -12.12
CA LEU A 49 10.43 -1.88 -11.42
C LEU A 49 9.25 -2.76 -11.81
N LEU A 50 8.42 -3.03 -10.82
CA LEU A 50 7.05 -3.48 -11.04
C LEU A 50 6.12 -2.27 -10.94
N ASP A 51 5.01 -2.33 -11.68
CA ASP A 51 3.95 -1.35 -11.50
C ASP A 51 3.40 -1.45 -10.07
N LEU A 52 2.95 -0.31 -9.55
CA LEU A 52 2.59 -0.21 -8.14
C LEU A 52 1.39 -1.11 -7.78
N ARG A 53 0.45 -1.32 -8.70
CA ARG A 53 -0.73 -2.15 -8.43
C ARG A 53 -0.35 -3.63 -8.29
N THR A 54 0.50 -4.13 -9.18
CA THR A 54 1.10 -5.46 -9.08
C THR A 54 2.00 -5.57 -7.85
N ALA A 55 2.81 -4.57 -7.56
CA ALA A 55 3.69 -4.57 -6.38
C ALA A 55 2.89 -4.72 -5.08
N LEU A 56 1.78 -3.98 -4.92
CA LEU A 56 0.90 -4.12 -3.77
C LEU A 56 0.22 -5.49 -3.72
N SER A 57 -0.19 -6.04 -4.85
CA SER A 57 -0.84 -7.36 -4.89
C SER A 57 0.10 -8.53 -4.54
N LEU A 58 1.42 -8.33 -4.61
CA LEU A 58 2.43 -9.31 -4.19
C LEU A 58 2.74 -9.28 -2.69
N MET A 59 2.25 -8.28 -1.95
CA MET A 59 2.43 -8.19 -0.50
C MET A 59 1.70 -9.32 0.20
N ILE A 60 2.28 -9.84 1.29
CA ILE A 60 1.60 -10.77 2.18
C ILE A 60 0.58 -9.96 3.01
N SER A 61 -0.67 -10.42 3.06
CA SER A 61 -1.75 -9.70 3.77
C SER A 61 -1.35 -9.33 5.22
N LYS A 62 -0.92 -10.32 6.01
CA LYS A 62 -0.41 -10.10 7.37
C LYS A 62 1.01 -10.66 7.53
N PRO A 63 1.94 -9.94 8.19
CA PRO A 63 1.83 -8.57 8.69
C PRO A 63 2.31 -7.50 7.69
N GLU A 64 2.74 -7.88 6.48
CA GLU A 64 3.44 -6.97 5.55
C GLU A 64 2.53 -5.83 5.06
N PHE A 65 1.33 -6.14 4.56
CA PHE A 65 0.40 -5.13 4.06
C PHE A 65 -0.14 -4.23 5.18
N GLU A 66 -0.51 -4.79 6.34
CA GLU A 66 -0.95 -4.01 7.51
C GLU A 66 0.10 -2.98 7.95
N LYS A 67 1.34 -3.43 8.16
CA LYS A 67 2.44 -2.54 8.55
C LYS A 67 2.70 -1.49 7.48
N PHE A 68 2.59 -1.85 6.20
CA PHE A 68 2.70 -0.87 5.12
C PHE A 68 1.61 0.20 5.19
N ILE A 69 0.35 -0.17 5.46
CA ILE A 69 -0.74 0.79 5.64
C ILE A 69 -0.50 1.69 6.85
N GLN A 70 -0.05 1.13 7.98
CA GLN A 70 0.32 1.91 9.17
C GLN A 70 1.40 2.95 8.85
N ILE A 71 2.49 2.54 8.19
CA ILE A 71 3.57 3.44 7.77
C ILE A 71 3.04 4.52 6.82
N LEU A 72 2.22 4.12 5.83
CA LEU A 72 1.66 5.05 4.85
C LEU A 72 0.78 6.12 5.50
N LEU A 73 -0.07 5.72 6.45
CA LEU A 73 -0.90 6.64 7.22
C LEU A 73 -0.04 7.61 8.06
N SER A 74 1.05 7.13 8.67
CA SER A 74 1.99 7.99 9.38
C SER A 74 2.60 9.07 8.47
N PHE A 75 3.03 8.70 7.26
CA PHE A 75 3.52 9.68 6.25
C PHE A 75 2.44 10.66 5.76
N ASN A 76 1.16 10.36 6.01
CA ASN A 76 0.01 11.21 5.66
C ASN A 76 -0.57 11.98 6.86
N GLY A 77 0.23 12.11 7.93
CA GLY A 77 -0.05 12.98 9.07
C GLY A 77 -0.95 12.37 10.13
N TYR A 78 -1.15 11.05 10.11
CA TYR A 78 -1.83 10.35 11.19
C TYR A 78 -0.84 9.99 12.30
N ASN A 79 -1.25 10.13 13.56
CA ASN A 79 -0.59 9.45 14.67
C ASN A 79 -1.06 7.99 14.65
N VAL A 80 -0.13 7.04 14.52
CA VAL A 80 -0.45 5.62 14.29
C VAL A 80 0.06 4.79 15.46
N SER A 81 -0.83 3.96 16.01
CA SER A 81 -0.49 2.85 16.89
C SER A 81 -0.75 1.54 16.15
N SER A 82 0.09 0.54 16.40
CA SER A 82 0.00 -0.79 15.79
C SER A 82 -1.28 -1.55 16.17
N ASN A 83 -1.41 -2.78 15.68
CA ASN A 83 -2.51 -3.69 15.98
C ASN A 83 -2.83 -3.72 17.48
N ARG A 84 -4.12 -3.71 17.82
CA ARG A 84 -4.59 -3.62 19.21
C ARG A 84 -5.85 -4.45 19.40
N LEU A 85 -5.96 -5.09 20.55
CA LEU A 85 -7.21 -5.67 21.01
C LEU A 85 -8.05 -4.59 21.70
N LEU A 86 -9.26 -4.36 21.19
CA LEU A 86 -10.25 -3.47 21.78
C LEU A 86 -11.34 -4.30 22.44
N MET A 87 -11.62 -4.01 23.71
CA MET A 87 -12.75 -4.64 24.40
C MET A 87 -14.04 -3.90 24.05
N GLY A 88 -14.91 -4.54 23.29
CA GLY A 88 -16.27 -4.07 23.08
C GLY A 88 -17.17 -4.37 24.28
N LYS A 89 -18.43 -3.98 24.16
CA LYS A 89 -19.46 -4.36 25.14
C LYS A 89 -19.63 -5.88 25.16
N CYS A 90 -19.62 -6.51 23.99
CA CYS A 90 -19.88 -7.93 23.81
C CYS A 90 -18.58 -8.74 23.77
N VAL A 91 -17.64 -8.40 22.89
CA VAL A 91 -16.45 -9.22 22.63
C VAL A 91 -15.16 -8.39 22.44
N ARG A 92 -14.02 -9.07 22.39
CA ARG A 92 -12.75 -8.45 21.99
C ARG A 92 -12.63 -8.45 20.47
N HIS A 93 -12.25 -7.30 19.92
CA HIS A 93 -11.95 -7.12 18.50
C HIS A 93 -10.46 -6.86 18.31
N GLU A 94 -9.82 -7.61 17.44
CA GLU A 94 -8.49 -7.27 16.93
C GLU A 94 -8.66 -6.29 15.77
N VAL A 95 -8.03 -5.13 15.87
CA VAL A 95 -8.00 -4.15 14.77
C VAL A 95 -6.57 -4.00 14.27
N ASP A 96 -6.41 -3.81 12.97
CA ASP A 96 -5.10 -3.74 12.31
C ASP A 96 -4.33 -2.45 12.66
N GLY A 97 -4.96 -1.47 13.31
CA GLY A 97 -4.29 -0.30 13.86
C GLY A 97 -5.26 0.71 14.45
N ILE A 98 -4.72 1.64 15.24
CA ILE A 98 -5.44 2.83 15.70
C ILE A 98 -4.76 4.05 15.12
N VAL A 99 -5.52 4.96 14.51
CA VAL A 99 -4.98 6.20 13.98
C VAL A 99 -5.76 7.41 14.47
N ARG A 100 -5.03 8.51 14.72
CA ARG A 100 -5.63 9.78 15.12
C ARG A 100 -5.17 10.91 14.22
N LYS A 101 -6.13 11.74 13.78
CA LYS A 101 -5.86 12.95 12.99
C LYS A 101 -6.98 13.96 13.20
N ASP A 102 -6.62 15.23 13.34
CA ASP A 102 -7.55 16.35 13.50
C ASP A 102 -8.57 16.13 14.64
N GLY A 103 -8.08 15.60 15.77
CA GLY A 103 -8.90 15.28 16.94
C GLY A 103 -9.65 13.95 16.87
N VAL A 104 -9.86 13.40 15.66
CA VAL A 104 -10.68 12.20 15.42
C VAL A 104 -9.86 10.91 15.52
N THR A 105 -10.36 9.94 16.28
CA THR A 105 -9.75 8.61 16.42
C THR A 105 -10.46 7.57 15.58
N PHE A 106 -9.69 6.80 14.81
CA PHE A 106 -10.15 5.71 13.96
C PHE A 106 -9.52 4.39 14.41
N PHE A 107 -10.25 3.28 14.30
CA PHE A 107 -9.57 2.01 14.05
C PHE A 107 -9.41 1.79 12.55
N VAL A 108 -8.38 1.04 12.18
CA VAL A 108 -8.04 0.71 10.80
C VAL A 108 -8.22 -0.79 10.58
N GLU A 109 -8.79 -1.13 9.43
CA GLU A 109 -8.83 -2.48 8.89
C GLU A 109 -8.22 -2.44 7.47
N ALA A 110 -7.23 -3.30 7.22
CA ALA A 110 -6.49 -3.37 5.97
C ALA A 110 -6.88 -4.62 5.19
N LYS A 111 -7.66 -4.45 4.11
CA LYS A 111 -8.08 -5.55 3.23
C LYS A 111 -7.19 -5.69 2.00
N HIS A 112 -6.40 -6.76 1.96
CA HIS A 112 -5.57 -7.10 0.81
C HIS A 112 -6.25 -8.08 -0.16
N HIS A 113 -6.00 -7.90 -1.46
CA HIS A 113 -6.34 -8.86 -2.52
C HIS A 113 -5.15 -9.13 -3.44
N ASN A 114 -4.88 -10.40 -3.72
CA ASN A 114 -3.87 -10.82 -4.72
C ASN A 114 -4.34 -10.51 -6.15
N ASN A 115 -5.63 -10.67 -6.43
CA ASN A 115 -6.20 -10.26 -7.71
C ASN A 115 -6.64 -8.80 -7.59
N TYR A 116 -5.90 -7.90 -8.25
CA TYR A 116 -6.17 -6.47 -8.16
C TYR A 116 -7.49 -6.04 -8.84
N HIS A 117 -8.17 -6.94 -9.56
CA HIS A 117 -9.51 -6.70 -10.12
C HIS A 117 -10.65 -7.01 -9.12
N THR A 118 -10.38 -7.79 -8.08
CA THR A 118 -11.38 -8.17 -7.07
C THR A 118 -11.80 -6.95 -6.25
N PRO A 119 -13.09 -6.58 -6.23
CA PRO A 119 -13.56 -5.52 -5.37
C PRO A 119 -13.68 -5.99 -3.92
N THR A 120 -13.42 -5.10 -2.97
CA THR A 120 -13.78 -5.26 -1.56
C THR A 120 -15.29 -5.10 -1.41
N GLY A 121 -15.94 -6.15 -0.90
CA GLY A 121 -17.40 -6.26 -0.82
C GLY A 121 -18.03 -5.44 0.32
N LEU A 122 -19.36 -5.48 0.36
CA LEU A 122 -20.17 -4.77 1.37
C LEU A 122 -19.92 -5.29 2.80
N ASP A 123 -19.66 -6.59 2.94
CA ASP A 123 -19.56 -7.21 4.26
C ASP A 123 -18.39 -6.67 5.08
N GLU A 124 -17.28 -6.29 4.46
CA GLU A 124 -16.17 -5.63 5.16
C GLU A 124 -16.61 -4.30 5.81
N SER A 125 -17.51 -3.57 5.15
CA SER A 125 -18.07 -2.32 5.70
C SER A 125 -19.10 -2.59 6.80
N ARG A 126 -19.87 -3.67 6.68
CA ARG A 126 -20.81 -4.11 7.74
C ARG A 126 -20.07 -4.59 8.98
N ILE A 127 -19.00 -5.37 8.81
CA ILE A 127 -18.14 -5.85 9.89
C ILE A 127 -17.51 -4.65 10.59
N ALA A 128 -16.88 -3.73 9.87
CA ALA A 128 -16.30 -2.53 10.46
C ALA A 128 -17.36 -1.71 11.22
N ARG A 129 -18.59 -1.65 10.72
CA ARG A 129 -19.67 -0.97 11.45
C ARG A 129 -20.02 -1.67 12.77
N ALA A 130 -20.16 -2.99 12.76
CA ALA A 130 -20.47 -3.78 13.95
C ALA A 130 -19.34 -3.69 14.99
N VAL A 131 -18.08 -3.74 14.54
CA VAL A 131 -16.91 -3.52 15.42
C VAL A 131 -16.98 -2.12 16.04
N LEU A 132 -17.22 -1.08 15.24
CA LEU A 132 -17.33 0.30 15.73
C LEU A 132 -18.41 0.45 16.81
N GLU A 133 -19.59 -0.12 16.57
CA GLU A 133 -20.69 -0.11 17.53
C GLU A 133 -20.29 -0.78 18.85
N ASP A 134 -19.79 -2.01 18.78
CA ASP A 134 -19.44 -2.77 19.99
C ASP A 134 -18.30 -2.13 20.80
N VAL A 135 -17.26 -1.59 20.14
CA VAL A 135 -16.15 -0.89 20.84
C VAL A 135 -16.57 0.46 21.41
N THR A 136 -17.50 1.17 20.76
CA THR A 136 -18.03 2.44 21.27
C THR A 136 -18.88 2.19 22.50
N GLU A 137 -19.79 1.23 22.46
CA GLU A 137 -20.59 0.83 23.62
C GLU A 137 -19.70 0.32 24.75
N GLY A 138 -18.62 -0.42 24.42
CA GLY A 138 -17.61 -0.84 25.38
C GLY A 138 -16.88 0.33 26.07
N TYR A 139 -16.66 1.44 25.35
CA TYR A 139 -16.05 2.64 25.91
C TYR A 139 -17.02 3.35 26.86
N GLU A 140 -18.29 3.49 26.46
CA GLU A 140 -19.34 4.16 27.24
C GLU A 140 -19.58 3.50 28.60
N ILE A 141 -19.48 2.17 28.67
CA ILE A 141 -19.62 1.41 29.93
C ILE A 141 -18.28 1.17 30.66
N GLY A 142 -17.18 1.78 30.20
CA GLY A 142 -15.87 1.70 30.84
C GLY A 142 -15.10 0.37 30.65
N LYS A 143 -15.51 -0.50 29.72
CA LYS A 143 -14.77 -1.74 29.40
C LYS A 143 -13.50 -1.49 28.58
N ASN A 144 -13.41 -0.35 27.90
CA ASN A 144 -12.17 0.14 27.30
C ASN A 144 -12.01 1.65 27.54
N ASN A 145 -10.78 2.14 27.40
CA ASN A 145 -10.42 3.53 27.68
C ASN A 145 -10.14 4.35 26.41
N LEU A 146 -10.51 3.83 25.24
CA LEU A 146 -10.19 4.44 23.96
C LEU A 146 -11.47 4.73 23.18
N LYS A 147 -11.86 6.01 23.16
CA LYS A 147 -12.97 6.48 22.33
C LYS A 147 -12.60 6.36 20.86
N ILE A 148 -13.19 5.38 20.17
CA ILE A 148 -13.15 5.28 18.71
C ILE A 148 -14.36 6.03 18.17
N GLU A 149 -14.12 6.94 17.22
CA GLU A 149 -15.20 7.75 16.64
C GLU A 149 -15.60 7.26 15.25
N ARG A 150 -14.66 6.67 14.50
CA ARG A 150 -14.87 6.24 13.13
C ARG A 150 -14.11 4.95 12.80
N ALA A 151 -14.58 4.24 11.79
CA ALA A 151 -13.85 3.16 11.17
C ALA A 151 -13.13 3.65 9.90
N MET A 152 -11.95 3.10 9.62
CA MET A 152 -11.20 3.32 8.38
C MET A 152 -10.90 1.98 7.72
N LEU A 153 -11.44 1.76 6.51
CA LEU A 153 -11.13 0.60 5.68
C LEU A 153 -10.13 1.00 4.60
N VAL A 154 -9.04 0.27 4.49
CA VAL A 154 -8.02 0.48 3.46
C VAL A 154 -7.87 -0.77 2.60
N THR A 155 -7.88 -0.63 1.28
CA THR A 155 -7.69 -1.76 0.37
C THR A 155 -6.80 -1.42 -0.82
N ASN A 156 -6.00 -2.39 -1.28
CA ASN A 156 -5.17 -2.25 -2.47
C ASN A 156 -5.95 -2.29 -3.79
N THR A 157 -7.25 -2.58 -3.76
CA THR A 157 -8.13 -2.63 -4.94
C THR A 157 -9.19 -1.53 -4.90
N ARG A 158 -10.45 -1.84 -5.15
CA ARG A 158 -11.57 -0.90 -5.13
C ARG A 158 -12.68 -1.45 -4.27
N PHE A 159 -13.52 -0.60 -3.71
CA PHE A 159 -14.76 -1.05 -3.07
C PHE A 159 -15.81 -1.35 -4.14
N SER A 160 -16.72 -2.28 -3.86
CA SER A 160 -17.94 -2.44 -4.65
C SER A 160 -18.83 -1.19 -4.47
N GLU A 161 -19.77 -0.97 -5.38
CA GLU A 161 -20.64 0.21 -5.30
C GLU A 161 -21.50 0.21 -4.04
N HIS A 162 -22.06 -0.94 -3.67
CA HIS A 162 -22.78 -1.09 -2.41
C HIS A 162 -21.91 -0.83 -1.18
N ALA A 163 -20.65 -1.29 -1.17
CA ALA A 163 -19.72 -1.00 -0.08
C ALA A 163 -19.46 0.51 0.01
N ARG A 164 -19.24 1.17 -1.13
CA ARG A 164 -19.02 2.62 -1.21
C ARG A 164 -20.20 3.41 -0.63
N ILE A 165 -21.41 3.13 -1.12
CA ILE A 165 -22.64 3.78 -0.66
C ILE A 165 -22.86 3.55 0.84
N TYR A 166 -22.69 2.31 1.31
CA TYR A 166 -22.86 1.97 2.72
C TYR A 166 -21.82 2.66 3.61
N GLY A 167 -20.56 2.69 3.19
CA GLY A 167 -19.47 3.33 3.92
C GLY A 167 -19.70 4.83 4.07
N GLU A 168 -20.10 5.50 3.00
CA GLU A 168 -20.49 6.92 3.01
C GLU A 168 -21.66 7.17 3.97
N CYS A 169 -22.73 6.39 3.87
CA CYS A 169 -23.90 6.48 4.74
C CYS A 169 -23.56 6.26 6.23
N ARG A 170 -22.67 5.32 6.54
CA ARG A 170 -22.27 4.98 7.92
C ARG A 170 -21.04 5.73 8.40
N ASN A 171 -20.58 6.73 7.66
CA ASN A 171 -19.41 7.55 7.96
C ASN A 171 -18.10 6.75 8.14
N ILE A 172 -17.97 5.61 7.45
CA ILE A 172 -16.77 4.78 7.39
C ILE A 172 -15.84 5.37 6.32
N LEU A 173 -14.61 5.70 6.70
CA LEU A 173 -13.65 6.21 5.74
C LEU A 173 -13.09 5.04 4.91
N GLN A 174 -13.36 5.04 3.62
CA GLN A 174 -12.92 3.99 2.70
C GLN A 174 -11.82 4.52 1.78
N ILE A 175 -10.64 3.91 1.86
CA ILE A 175 -9.47 4.23 1.03
C ILE A 175 -9.18 3.04 0.12
N GLY A 176 -9.50 3.19 -1.17
CA GLY A 176 -9.14 2.24 -2.21
C GLY A 176 -7.97 2.73 -3.05
N TRP A 177 -7.59 1.93 -4.05
CA TRP A 177 -6.53 2.19 -5.01
C TRP A 177 -6.57 3.61 -5.58
N SER A 178 -7.71 4.02 -6.14
CA SER A 178 -7.89 5.31 -6.83
C SER A 178 -9.02 6.16 -6.26
N SER A 179 -9.61 5.79 -5.11
CA SER A 179 -10.74 6.49 -4.49
C SER A 179 -10.58 6.58 -2.97
N PRO A 180 -11.01 7.67 -2.33
CA PRO A 180 -11.48 8.92 -2.95
C PRO A 180 -10.32 9.67 -3.62
N ALA A 181 -10.60 10.48 -4.63
CA ALA A 181 -9.56 11.05 -5.51
C ALA A 181 -8.45 11.85 -4.80
N LYS A 182 -8.74 12.41 -3.61
CA LYS A 182 -7.78 13.19 -2.80
C LYS A 182 -7.04 12.38 -1.72
N LEU A 183 -7.52 11.18 -1.38
CA LEU A 183 -6.97 10.34 -0.31
C LEU A 183 -6.77 8.89 -0.77
N SER A 184 -6.68 8.65 -2.08
CA SER A 184 -6.54 7.29 -2.60
C SER A 184 -5.19 6.70 -2.25
N LEU A 185 -5.13 5.37 -2.14
CA LEU A 185 -3.91 4.65 -1.81
C LEU A 185 -2.77 4.98 -2.79
N GLN A 186 -3.08 5.01 -4.10
CA GLN A 186 -2.12 5.40 -5.13
C GLN A 186 -1.55 6.80 -4.87
N ARG A 187 -2.42 7.77 -4.59
CA ARG A 187 -2.02 9.16 -4.39
C ARG A 187 -1.15 9.31 -3.14
N MET A 188 -1.55 8.68 -2.04
CA MET A 188 -0.79 8.70 -0.79
C MET A 188 0.63 8.14 -0.98
N ILE A 189 0.77 7.07 -1.76
CA ILE A 189 2.06 6.46 -2.07
C ILE A 189 2.91 7.37 -2.95
N GLU A 190 2.32 7.90 -4.03
CA GLU A 190 3.03 8.73 -5.02
C GLU A 190 3.47 10.08 -4.43
N GLU A 191 2.58 10.78 -3.72
CA GLU A 191 2.88 12.10 -3.15
C GLU A 191 3.91 12.04 -2.01
N LYS A 192 3.90 10.96 -1.22
CA LYS A 192 4.83 10.78 -0.09
C LYS A 192 6.04 9.92 -0.41
N LYS A 193 6.15 9.44 -1.67
CA LYS A 193 7.19 8.51 -2.13
C LYS A 193 7.34 7.29 -1.20
N VAL A 194 6.22 6.70 -0.77
CA VAL A 194 6.16 5.57 0.19
C VAL A 194 6.03 4.26 -0.56
N TYR A 195 7.14 3.81 -1.14
CA TYR A 195 7.12 2.66 -2.04
C TYR A 195 7.60 1.37 -1.36
N PRO A 196 6.82 0.27 -1.47
CA PRO A 196 7.16 -0.99 -0.83
C PRO A 196 8.31 -1.72 -1.54
N LEU A 197 8.99 -2.63 -0.83
CA LEU A 197 10.04 -3.49 -1.39
C LEU A 197 9.57 -4.30 -2.60
N THR A 198 8.29 -4.64 -2.68
CA THR A 198 7.69 -5.36 -3.81
C THR A 198 7.75 -4.59 -5.12
N CYS A 199 8.02 -3.28 -5.11
CA CYS A 199 8.28 -2.53 -6.34
C CYS A 199 9.62 -2.93 -7.00
N ILE A 200 10.56 -3.57 -6.27
CA ILE A 200 11.83 -4.04 -6.82
C ILE A 200 11.59 -5.35 -7.60
N LYS A 201 11.63 -5.25 -8.94
CA LYS A 201 11.44 -6.40 -9.83
C LYS A 201 12.52 -7.46 -9.60
N GLY A 202 12.06 -8.70 -9.41
CA GLY A 202 12.93 -9.86 -9.20
C GLY A 202 13.56 -9.94 -7.80
N LEU A 203 13.05 -9.17 -6.82
CA LEU A 203 13.35 -9.42 -5.41
C LEU A 203 12.74 -10.76 -5.00
N ARG A 204 13.58 -11.70 -4.55
CA ARG A 204 13.12 -13.03 -4.13
C ARG A 204 12.26 -12.92 -2.88
N ASN A 205 11.18 -13.72 -2.84
CA ASN A 205 10.22 -13.71 -1.74
C ASN A 205 10.89 -13.96 -0.38
N GLU A 206 11.78 -14.94 -0.31
CA GLU A 206 12.54 -15.27 0.91
C GLU A 206 13.36 -14.08 1.44
N THR A 207 14.06 -13.38 0.55
CA THR A 207 14.84 -12.19 0.90
C THR A 207 13.92 -11.07 1.39
N ARG A 208 12.80 -10.84 0.69
CA ARG A 208 11.81 -9.83 1.09
C ARG A 208 11.23 -10.12 2.47
N ILE A 209 10.79 -11.34 2.74
CA ILE A 209 10.21 -11.72 4.04
C ILE A 209 11.20 -11.48 5.17
N ARG A 210 12.48 -11.85 4.97
CA ARG A 210 13.55 -11.57 5.94
C ARG A 210 13.72 -10.08 6.22
N LEU A 211 13.70 -9.24 5.17
CA LEU A 211 13.77 -7.79 5.31
C LEU A 211 12.55 -7.23 6.07
N VAL A 212 11.35 -7.65 5.70
CA VAL A 212 10.08 -7.25 6.35
C VAL A 212 10.08 -7.63 7.84
N ASN A 213 10.55 -8.84 8.17
CA ASN A 213 10.65 -9.30 9.55
C ASN A 213 11.69 -8.50 10.36
N SER A 214 12.75 -7.98 9.71
CA SER A 214 13.68 -7.02 10.32
C SER A 214 13.18 -5.57 10.37
N GLY A 215 11.93 -5.31 9.95
CA GLY A 215 11.31 -3.97 9.98
C GLY A 215 11.54 -3.13 8.73
N VAL A 216 12.10 -3.70 7.66
CA VAL A 216 12.33 -3.00 6.38
C VAL A 216 11.22 -3.38 5.40
N ILE A 217 10.31 -2.44 5.15
CA ILE A 217 9.13 -2.63 4.28
C ILE A 217 9.21 -1.72 3.05
N LEU A 218 9.88 -0.58 3.18
CA LEU A 218 10.02 0.41 2.11
C LEU A 218 11.38 0.36 1.43
N ILE A 219 11.41 0.75 0.17
CA ILE A 219 12.65 0.93 -0.59
C ILE A 219 13.56 1.97 0.08
N LYS A 220 13.00 3.10 0.54
CA LYS A 220 13.80 4.14 1.20
C LYS A 220 14.44 3.67 2.51
N GLN A 221 13.75 2.82 3.28
CA GLN A 221 14.31 2.21 4.49
C GLN A 221 15.48 1.28 4.15
N LEU A 222 15.35 0.49 3.09
CA LEU A 222 16.44 -0.37 2.61
C LEU A 222 17.67 0.46 2.19
N ILE A 223 17.45 1.56 1.46
CA ILE A 223 18.53 2.44 0.99
C ILE A 223 19.23 3.15 2.15
N SER A 224 18.50 3.57 3.19
CA SER A 224 19.03 4.29 4.34
C SER A 224 19.59 3.38 5.45
N SER A 225 19.47 2.06 5.30
CA SER A 225 19.90 1.11 6.32
C SER A 225 21.42 0.93 6.33
N ASP A 226 21.99 0.78 7.52
CA ASP A 226 23.37 0.27 7.67
C ASP A 226 23.42 -1.19 7.19
N LEU A 227 24.21 -1.43 6.14
CA LEU A 227 24.34 -2.75 5.50
C LEU A 227 24.79 -3.84 6.47
N SER A 228 25.72 -3.54 7.38
CA SER A 228 26.26 -4.52 8.33
C SER A 228 25.22 -4.91 9.37
N LYS A 229 24.45 -3.93 9.87
CA LYS A 229 23.38 -4.13 10.84
C LYS A 229 22.21 -4.85 10.19
N LEU A 230 21.82 -4.44 8.98
CA LEU A 230 20.73 -5.07 8.24
C LEU A 230 21.08 -6.53 7.88
N SER A 231 22.31 -6.81 7.47
CA SER A 231 22.76 -8.18 7.19
C SER A 231 22.65 -9.08 8.43
N ARG A 232 23.08 -8.57 9.60
CA ARG A 232 22.96 -9.28 10.89
C ARG A 232 21.52 -9.52 11.32
N THR A 233 20.67 -8.49 11.24
CA THR A 233 19.28 -8.55 11.74
C THR A 233 18.34 -9.30 10.81
N SER A 234 18.51 -9.18 9.49
CA SER A 234 17.67 -9.88 8.50
C SER A 234 18.19 -11.28 8.15
N GLY A 235 19.45 -11.59 8.44
CA GLY A 235 20.10 -12.83 7.97
C GLY A 235 20.26 -12.89 6.45
N VAL A 236 20.16 -11.77 5.74
CA VAL A 236 20.43 -11.68 4.30
C VAL A 236 21.91 -11.35 4.10
N SER A 237 22.56 -12.05 3.16
CA SER A 237 23.98 -11.82 2.88
C SER A 237 24.24 -10.39 2.40
N SER A 238 25.37 -9.81 2.82
CA SER A 238 25.78 -8.46 2.40
C SER A 238 25.87 -8.32 0.88
N SER A 239 26.26 -9.38 0.16
CA SER A 239 26.31 -9.38 -1.32
C SER A 239 24.91 -9.26 -1.94
N THR A 240 23.91 -9.95 -1.39
CA THR A 240 22.51 -9.86 -1.83
C THR A 240 21.93 -8.48 -1.52
N LEU A 241 22.20 -7.95 -0.32
CA LEU A 241 21.75 -6.61 0.06
C LEU A 241 22.33 -5.53 -0.85
N ARG A 242 23.64 -5.55 -1.14
CA ARG A 242 24.28 -4.61 -2.07
C ARG A 242 23.63 -4.63 -3.45
N LYS A 243 23.48 -5.81 -4.06
CA LYS A 243 22.81 -5.97 -5.36
C LYS A 243 21.37 -5.43 -5.35
N THR A 244 20.65 -5.64 -4.24
CA THR A 244 19.26 -5.16 -4.11
C THR A 244 19.22 -3.63 -3.95
N ILE A 245 20.13 -3.06 -3.15
CA ILE A 245 20.25 -1.61 -2.98
C ILE A 245 20.71 -0.93 -4.26
N GLU A 246 21.62 -1.52 -5.04
CA GLU A 246 22.02 -0.99 -6.35
C GLU A 246 20.83 -0.92 -7.31
N LYS A 247 20.03 -1.99 -7.40
CA LYS A 247 18.79 -1.99 -8.18
C LYS A 247 17.83 -0.90 -7.72
N ALA A 248 17.67 -0.74 -6.41
CA ALA A 248 16.82 0.30 -5.83
C ALA A 248 17.34 1.73 -6.14
N LYS A 249 18.62 2.01 -5.86
CA LYS A 249 19.27 3.31 -6.05
C LYS A 249 19.40 3.73 -7.50
N SER A 250 19.46 2.78 -8.44
CA SER A 250 19.49 3.10 -9.86
C SER A 250 18.33 4.01 -10.28
N ASN A 251 17.24 4.04 -9.52
CA ASN A 251 16.09 4.88 -9.78
C ASN A 251 16.03 6.08 -8.81
N ALA A 252 16.36 7.28 -9.30
CA ALA A 252 16.22 8.53 -8.55
C ALA A 252 14.76 8.88 -8.14
N PHE A 253 13.79 8.05 -8.53
CA PHE A 253 12.37 8.22 -8.23
C PHE A 253 12.01 7.93 -6.76
N TRP A 254 12.79 7.09 -6.07
CA TRP A 254 12.53 6.66 -4.70
C TRP A 254 13.12 7.58 -3.63
N VAL A 255 13.96 8.54 -4.06
CA VAL A 255 14.67 9.51 -3.22
C VAL A 255 13.85 10.78 -3.11
#